data_AF-A0AAD7A6G4-F1
#
_entry.id   AF-A0AAD7A6G4-F1
#
_cell.length_a   1.000
_cell.length_b   1.000
_cell.length_c   1.000
_cell.angle_alpha   90.00
_cell.angle_beta   90.00
_cell.angle_gamma   90.00
#
_symmetry.space_group_name_H-M   'P 1'
#
loop_
_entity.id
_entity.type
_entity.pdbx_description
1 polymer ?
#
loop_
_entity_poly.entity_id
_entity_poly.type
_entity_poly.pdbx_seq_one_letter_code
_entity_poly.pdbx_strand_id
1 'polypeptide(L)'
;KSNPTYFLTDANKTKFVLRKKPAGELISNTAHQIEREYTMLQALHTHNTNPSTPHAEHVPVPEPIILCKDKSVIGMPFYVMEFVDGRI
;
A
#
# COMPACT_ATOMS: atom_id res chain seq x y z
N LYS A 1 -6.40 11.41 -12.79
CA LYS A 1 -5.33 11.76 -11.81
C LYS A 1 -4.80 10.47 -11.21
N SER A 2 -3.55 10.34 -10.76
CA SER A 2 -3.07 9.13 -10.07
C SER A 2 -3.31 9.24 -8.55
N ASN A 3 -3.21 8.12 -7.82
CA ASN A 3 -3.24 8.09 -6.35
C ASN A 3 -1.91 8.64 -5.80
N PRO A 4 -1.92 9.72 -4.97
CA PRO A 4 -0.69 10.25 -4.38
C PRO A 4 0.03 9.24 -3.49
N THR A 5 1.36 9.27 -3.54
CA THR A 5 2.26 8.44 -2.72
C THR A 5 3.23 9.34 -1.94
N TYR A 6 3.43 9.03 -0.67
CA TYR A 6 4.26 9.79 0.27
C TYR A 6 5.26 8.88 0.95
N PHE A 7 6.45 9.41 1.20
CA PHE A 7 7.45 8.79 2.05
C PHE A 7 7.20 9.20 3.51
N LEU A 8 7.21 8.23 4.42
CA LEU A 8 7.04 8.43 5.85
C LEU A 8 8.30 7.98 6.59
N THR A 9 8.56 8.64 7.72
CA THR A 9 9.57 8.19 8.70
C THR A 9 8.97 8.33 10.09
N ASP A 10 8.94 7.25 10.84
CA ASP A 10 8.43 7.27 12.22
C ASP A 10 9.46 7.82 13.23
N ALA A 11 9.08 7.86 14.50
CA ALA A 11 9.94 8.33 15.58
C ALA A 11 11.21 7.46 15.76
N ASN A 12 11.13 6.17 15.42
CA ASN A 12 12.24 5.21 15.48
C ASN A 12 13.09 5.21 14.21
N LYS A 13 12.85 6.12 13.26
CA LYS A 13 13.49 6.21 11.95
C LYS A 13 13.16 5.07 10.99
N THR A 14 12.12 4.29 11.28
CA THR A 14 11.58 3.30 10.34
C THR A 14 10.93 4.03 9.18
N LYS A 15 11.20 3.56 7.95
CA LYS A 15 10.71 4.19 6.71
C LYS A 15 9.51 3.42 6.19
N PHE A 16 8.52 4.15 5.69
CA PHE A 16 7.31 3.58 5.09
C PHE A 16 6.88 4.36 3.85
N VAL A 17 5.96 3.78 3.11
CA VAL A 17 5.28 4.45 1.99
C VAL A 17 3.78 4.48 2.26
N LEU A 18 3.18 5.67 2.17
CA LEU A 18 1.74 5.87 2.25
C LEU A 18 1.17 6.16 0.87
N ARG A 19 0.08 5.50 0.51
CA ARG A 19 -0.68 5.78 -0.70
C ARG A 19 -2.12 6.08 -0.36
N LYS A 20 -2.66 7.17 -0.88
CA LYS A 20 -4.00 7.65 -0.56
C LYS A 20 -4.81 7.98 -1.80
N LYS A 21 -6.13 8.11 -1.62
CA LYS A 21 -7.00 8.63 -2.68
C LYS A 21 -6.61 10.10 -3.03
N PRO A 22 -6.79 10.54 -4.29
CA PRO A 22 -6.63 11.95 -4.62
C PRO A 22 -7.68 12.80 -3.88
N ALA A 23 -7.33 14.05 -3.60
CA ALA A 23 -8.28 15.02 -3.04
C ALA A 23 -9.24 15.54 -4.12
N GLY A 24 -10.48 15.86 -3.73
CA GLY A 24 -11.54 16.39 -4.61
C GLY A 24 -12.58 15.36 -5.04
N GLU A 25 -13.51 15.77 -5.90
CA GLU A 25 -14.52 14.86 -6.46
C GLU A 25 -13.86 13.76 -7.27
N LEU A 26 -14.23 12.52 -6.96
CA LEU A 26 -13.80 11.36 -7.72
C LEU A 26 -14.53 11.38 -9.06
N ILE A 27 -13.74 11.43 -10.15
CA ILE A 27 -14.24 11.49 -11.53
C ILE A 27 -15.08 10.24 -11.88
N SER A 28 -14.91 9.14 -11.14
CA SER A 28 -15.74 7.94 -11.21
C SER A 28 -15.64 7.15 -9.90
N ASN A 29 -16.73 6.47 -9.52
CA ASN A 29 -16.76 5.49 -8.42
C ASN A 29 -15.83 4.28 -8.65
N THR A 30 -15.40 4.05 -9.90
CA THR A 30 -14.44 2.99 -10.26
C THR A 30 -13.00 3.47 -10.35
N ALA A 31 -12.75 4.78 -10.35
CA ALA A 31 -11.41 5.34 -10.30
C ALA A 31 -10.88 5.36 -8.85
N HIS A 32 -9.57 5.26 -8.67
CA HIS A 32 -8.90 5.42 -7.37
C HIS A 32 -9.22 4.33 -6.31
N GLN A 33 -9.34 3.08 -6.74
CA GLN A 33 -9.59 1.94 -5.85
C GLN A 33 -8.31 1.47 -5.14
N ILE A 34 -7.74 2.31 -4.27
CA ILE A 34 -6.57 1.95 -3.45
C ILE A 34 -6.82 0.70 -2.59
N GLU A 35 -8.08 0.41 -2.27
CA GLU A 35 -8.47 -0.78 -1.53
C GLU A 35 -8.16 -2.05 -2.33
N ARG A 36 -8.41 -2.04 -3.65
CA ARG A 36 -8.07 -3.18 -4.52
C ARG A 36 -6.56 -3.33 -4.68
N GLU A 37 -5.84 -2.21 -4.78
CA GLU A 37 -4.37 -2.24 -4.80
C GLU A 37 -3.83 -2.92 -3.52
N TYR A 38 -4.33 -2.49 -2.35
CA TYR A 38 -3.96 -3.10 -1.07
C TYR A 38 -4.32 -4.59 -0.99
N THR A 39 -5.53 -4.96 -1.41
CA THR A 39 -5.95 -6.38 -1.41
C THR A 39 -5.03 -7.25 -2.28
N MET A 40 -4.59 -6.75 -3.43
CA MET A 40 -3.64 -7.49 -4.28
C MET A 40 -2.26 -7.61 -3.63
N LEU A 41 -1.73 -6.53 -3.06
CA LEU A 41 -0.46 -6.56 -2.31
C LEU A 41 -0.54 -7.55 -1.14
N GLN A 42 -1.64 -7.52 -0.39
CA GLN A 42 -1.85 -8.43 0.74
C GLN A 42 -1.90 -9.88 0.29
N ALA A 43 -2.62 -10.19 -0.78
CA ALA A 43 -2.71 -11.55 -1.30
C ALA A 43 -1.34 -12.08 -1.76
N LEU A 44 -0.55 -11.25 -2.47
CA LEU A 44 0.80 -11.60 -2.89
C LEU A 44 1.75 -11.78 -1.70
N HIS A 45 1.68 -10.88 -0.71
CA HIS A 45 2.48 -11.02 0.50
C HIS A 45 2.11 -12.29 1.30
N THR A 46 0.83 -12.61 1.43
CA THR A 46 0.36 -13.85 2.06
C THR A 46 0.82 -15.08 1.27
N HIS A 47 0.82 -15.02 -0.06
CA HIS A 47 1.36 -16.09 -0.89
C HIS A 47 2.86 -16.28 -0.63
N ASN A 48 3.65 -15.20 -0.62
CA ASN A 48 5.10 -15.26 -0.36
C ASN A 48 5.47 -15.73 1.04
N THR A 49 4.64 -15.46 2.06
CA THR A 49 4.91 -15.82 3.46
C THR A 49 4.35 -17.18 3.85
N ASN A 50 3.60 -17.84 2.95
CA ASN A 50 3.13 -19.19 3.17
C ASN A 50 4.33 -20.17 3.10
N PRO A 51 4.58 -20.99 4.15
CA PRO A 51 5.72 -21.91 4.19
C PRO A 51 5.75 -22.96 3.07
N SER A 52 4.60 -23.21 2.42
CA SER A 52 4.50 -24.13 1.27
C SER A 52 4.86 -23.49 -0.07
N THR A 53 4.97 -22.17 -0.15
CA THR A 53 5.34 -21.47 -1.38
C THR A 53 6.84 -21.58 -1.62
N PRO A 54 7.29 -22.14 -2.76
CA PRO A 54 8.71 -22.16 -3.09
C PRO A 54 9.25 -20.74 -3.32
N HIS A 55 10.50 -20.48 -2.90
CA HIS A 55 11.15 -19.18 -3.14
C HIS A 55 11.15 -18.72 -4.60
N ALA A 56 11.18 -19.67 -5.56
CA ALA A 56 11.14 -19.37 -6.99
C ALA A 56 9.79 -18.78 -7.46
N GLU A 57 8.71 -18.96 -6.70
CA GLU A 57 7.38 -18.43 -6.99
C GLU A 57 7.11 -17.10 -6.30
N HIS A 58 8.06 -16.60 -5.49
CA HIS A 58 7.88 -15.33 -4.78
C HIS A 58 7.80 -14.16 -5.77
N VAL A 59 6.77 -13.32 -5.59
CA VAL A 59 6.60 -12.09 -6.35
C VAL A 59 7.15 -10.92 -5.53
N PRO A 60 8.11 -10.12 -6.06
CA PRO A 60 8.69 -9.02 -5.30
C PRO A 60 7.66 -7.91 -5.08
N VAL A 61 7.11 -7.85 -3.88
CA VAL A 61 6.16 -6.82 -3.43
C VAL A 61 6.58 -6.32 -2.05
N PRO A 62 6.37 -5.03 -1.73
CA PRO A 62 6.55 -4.54 -0.38
C PRO A 62 5.53 -5.20 0.57
N GLU A 63 5.88 -5.35 1.84
CA GLU A 63 4.92 -5.75 2.85
C GLU A 63 3.79 -4.70 3.00
N PRO A 64 2.51 -5.07 2.83
CA PRO A 64 1.40 -4.20 3.17
C PRO A 64 1.19 -4.19 4.69
N ILE A 65 1.20 -3.00 5.29
CA ILE A 65 1.16 -2.86 6.75
C ILE A 65 -0.28 -2.63 7.23
N ILE A 66 -0.99 -1.68 6.63
CA ILE A 66 -2.36 -1.37 7.03
C ILE A 66 -3.15 -0.67 5.92
N LEU A 67 -4.42 -1.03 5.79
CA LEU A 67 -5.44 -0.26 5.05
C LEU A 67 -6.34 0.48 6.05
N CYS A 68 -6.30 1.81 6.02
CA CYS A 68 -7.20 2.65 6.81
C CYS A 68 -8.31 3.19 5.92
N LYS A 69 -9.55 2.79 6.21
CA LYS A 69 -10.76 3.31 5.54
C LYS A 69 -11.43 4.44 6.32
N ASP A 70 -11.02 4.66 7.57
CA ASP A 70 -11.56 5.73 8.40
C ASP A 70 -11.03 7.09 7.92
N LYS A 71 -11.95 7.89 7.39
CA LYS A 71 -11.65 9.23 6.88
C LYS A 71 -11.32 10.22 8.00
N SER A 72 -11.62 9.91 9.25
CA SER A 72 -11.32 10.80 10.39
C SER A 72 -9.82 10.97 10.62
N VAL A 73 -8.99 10.02 10.17
CA VAL A 73 -7.54 10.00 10.46
C VAL A 73 -6.76 11.03 9.65
N ILE A 74 -6.94 11.07 8.32
CA ILE A 74 -6.25 12.04 7.42
C ILE A 74 -7.18 12.64 6.34
N GLY A 75 -8.49 12.57 6.54
CA GLY A 75 -9.50 13.11 5.62
C GLY A 75 -9.90 12.17 4.47
N MET A 76 -9.19 11.06 4.27
CA MET A 76 -9.47 10.10 3.18
C MET A 76 -8.88 8.73 3.45
N PRO A 77 -9.38 7.67 2.78
CA PRO A 77 -8.77 6.35 2.85
C PRO A 77 -7.33 6.35 2.33
N PHE A 78 -6.49 5.54 2.98
CA PHE A 78 -5.09 5.34 2.62
C PHE A 78 -4.63 3.95 3.03
N TYR A 79 -3.51 3.50 2.47
CA TYR A 79 -2.78 2.38 3.02
C TYR A 79 -1.30 2.73 3.20
N VAL A 80 -0.65 1.97 4.08
CA VAL A 80 0.79 2.04 4.34
C VAL A 80 1.42 0.70 3.99
N MET A 81 2.61 0.75 3.40
CA MET A 81 3.43 -0.41 3.08
C MET A 81 4.89 -0.16 3.44
N GLU A 82 5.67 -1.22 3.48
CA GLU A 82 7.11 -1.21 3.63
C GLU A 82 7.76 -0.24 2.63
N PHE A 83 8.78 0.49 3.10
CA PHE A 83 9.70 1.16 2.20
C PHE A 83 10.79 0.19 1.76
N VAL A 84 10.80 -0.15 0.47
CA VAL A 84 11.85 -0.96 -0.15
C VAL A 84 12.91 -0.02 -0.74
N ASP A 85 14.14 -0.14 -0.26
CA ASP A 85 15.27 0.60 -0.82
C ASP A 85 15.69 -0.03 -2.15
N GLY A 86 15.48 0.68 -3.25
CA GLY A 86 15.66 0.21 -4.60
C GLY A 86 16.73 0.99 -5.35
N ARG A 87 17.22 0.41 -6.44
CA ARG A 87 18.06 1.08 -7.44
C ARG A 87 17.28 1.17 -8.75
N ILE A 88 17.47 2.26 -9.51
CA ILE A 88 16.97 2.42 -10.88
C ILE A 88 18.06 1.99 -11.84
#